data_AF-A0A9N7N3Q8-F1
#
_entry.id   AF-A0A9N7N3Q8-F1
#
_cell.length_a   1.000
_cell.length_b   1.000
_cell.length_c   1.000
_cell.angle_alpha   90.00
_cell.angle_beta   90.00
_cell.angle_gamma   90.00
#
_symmetry.space_group_name_H-M   'P 1'
#
loop_
_entity.id
_entity.type
_entity.pdbx_description
1 polymer ?
#
loop_
_entity_poly.entity_id
_entity_poly.type
_entity_poly.pdbx_seq_one_letter_code
_entity_poly.pdbx_strand_id
1 'polypeptide(L)'
;MSVSHAPATTDSLFGASEAKTPSEAISILYGVLEDPSSSPEALRIKEQAINNLADLLRQEGRAHDLQSLLTKLRPFFSLIPKAKTAKIVRVIIDAVAKIPGTSDLQITLCKEIVQWTRAEKRTFLRQRIEARLAALLLENKEYPEALTLLSGLIKEVRRLDDKLLLVEIDLLESKLHFSLRNLPKAKASLTAARTAANAIYVPPAQQGTIDLQSGILHAEEKDYKTAYSYFFEAFEAFNALEDPQAIYSLKYMLLCKIMVGQADDVAGIISSPKVGLQYQGPELDAMKAVAGAHAKRSLKLFETALRDFRSQLDEDPIVHRHLSSLYDTLLEQNLCRLIEPFSRVEIAHVAELIELPGQHVEKKLSQMILDKKFAGTLDQGAGCLIIFDDPKTDEIYPATLETIANMEKVVDSLYARPPNGNLASFLTFGCDSDSVPLLSIHRAGVQDHINFTLQQAYFKCAYECFDRRKNQNEIANCVEHCSVPVVNAQNLFENKMASFQSIIDFYFSSVTLKLLSTYWFSGKFQ
;
A
#
# COMPACT_ATOMS: atom_id res chain seq x y z
N MET A 1 -52.16 -38.46 21.75
CA MET A 1 -50.75 -38.71 22.09
C MET A 1 -50.35 -37.66 23.10
N SER A 2 -50.30 -38.07 24.36
CA SER A 2 -49.99 -37.26 25.54
C SER A 2 -48.56 -36.73 25.44
N VAL A 3 -48.40 -35.41 25.41
CA VAL A 3 -47.11 -34.72 25.47
C VAL A 3 -46.48 -35.07 26.82
N SER A 4 -45.46 -35.93 26.80
CA SER A 4 -44.67 -36.27 27.97
C SER A 4 -43.79 -35.08 28.31
N HIS A 5 -44.30 -34.17 29.14
CA HIS A 5 -43.52 -33.09 29.73
C HIS A 5 -42.41 -33.71 30.59
N ALA A 6 -41.16 -33.62 30.14
CA ALA A 6 -40.02 -33.93 30.97
C ALA A 6 -39.84 -32.75 31.95
N PRO A 7 -39.88 -32.99 33.28
CA PRO A 7 -39.64 -31.91 34.24
C PRO A 7 -38.22 -31.36 34.03
N ALA A 8 -38.04 -30.05 34.15
CA ALA A 8 -36.73 -29.39 34.10
C ALA A 8 -35.92 -29.71 35.36
N THR A 9 -35.50 -30.96 35.50
CA THR A 9 -34.62 -31.49 36.55
C THR A 9 -33.28 -31.92 35.96
N THR A 10 -32.23 -31.97 36.78
CA THR A 10 -30.91 -32.46 36.39
C THR A 10 -30.96 -33.86 35.79
N ASP A 11 -31.88 -34.70 36.27
CA ASP A 11 -32.06 -36.08 35.80
C ASP A 11 -32.56 -36.17 34.36
N SER A 12 -33.33 -35.18 33.89
CA SER A 12 -33.79 -35.06 32.50
C SER A 12 -32.66 -34.68 31.54
N LEU A 13 -31.71 -33.86 32.02
CA LEU A 13 -30.48 -33.54 31.28
C LEU A 13 -29.55 -34.75 31.21
N PHE A 14 -29.43 -35.52 32.29
CA PHE A 14 -28.69 -36.78 32.29
C PHE A 14 -29.32 -37.82 31.35
N GLY A 15 -30.65 -37.98 31.38
CA GLY A 15 -31.37 -38.88 30.46
C GLY A 15 -31.24 -38.47 28.98
N ALA A 16 -31.18 -37.17 28.68
CA ALA A 16 -30.89 -36.69 27.33
C ALA A 16 -29.44 -36.96 26.88
N SER A 17 -28.49 -37.00 27.83
CA SER A 17 -27.08 -37.34 27.56
C SER A 17 -26.82 -38.85 27.42
N GLU A 18 -27.66 -39.69 28.02
CA GLU A 18 -27.57 -41.16 27.96
C GLU A 18 -28.40 -41.80 26.82
N ALA A 19 -29.19 -41.00 26.09
CA ALA A 19 -29.99 -41.49 24.97
C ALA A 19 -29.10 -42.01 23.82
N LYS A 20 -29.35 -43.25 23.38
CA LYS A 20 -28.56 -43.93 22.35
C LYS A 20 -28.77 -43.38 20.94
N THR A 21 -29.85 -42.65 20.69
CA THR A 21 -30.11 -42.01 19.41
C THR A 21 -30.26 -40.48 19.56
N PRO A 22 -29.61 -39.69 18.69
CA PRO A 22 -29.62 -38.23 18.80
C PRO A 22 -31.02 -37.62 18.59
N SER A 23 -31.92 -38.30 17.87
CA SER A 23 -33.31 -37.86 17.67
C SER A 23 -34.20 -38.02 18.93
N GLU A 24 -33.95 -39.01 19.78
CA GLU A 24 -34.61 -39.17 21.08
C GLU A 24 -34.13 -38.10 22.07
N ALA A 25 -32.82 -37.82 22.09
CA ALA A 25 -32.23 -36.75 22.89
C ALA A 25 -32.82 -35.37 22.53
N ILE A 26 -32.97 -35.08 21.24
CA ILE A 26 -33.59 -33.83 20.74
C ILE A 26 -35.05 -33.71 21.24
N SER A 27 -35.81 -34.80 21.20
CA SER A 27 -37.22 -34.80 21.64
C SER A 27 -37.35 -34.58 23.16
N ILE A 28 -36.47 -35.19 23.95
CA ILE A 28 -36.41 -34.99 25.41
C ILE A 28 -36.04 -33.54 25.74
N LEU A 29 -35.07 -32.96 25.03
CA LEU A 29 -34.64 -31.58 25.23
C LEU A 29 -35.72 -30.56 24.83
N TYR A 30 -36.50 -30.82 23.77
CA TYR A 30 -37.70 -30.03 23.47
C TYR A 30 -38.76 -30.15 24.56
N GLY A 31 -38.94 -31.34 25.16
CA GLY A 31 -39.84 -31.53 26.31
C GLY A 31 -39.45 -30.73 27.55
N VAL A 32 -38.14 -30.61 27.83
CA VAL A 32 -37.60 -29.80 28.94
C VAL A 32 -37.78 -28.29 28.69
N LEU A 33 -37.74 -27.87 27.42
CA LEU A 33 -37.97 -26.47 27.03
C LEU A 33 -39.44 -26.03 27.18
N GLU A 34 -40.38 -26.95 27.01
CA GLU A 34 -41.82 -26.72 27.12
C GLU A 34 -42.36 -26.76 28.56
N ASP A 35 -41.53 -27.12 29.55
CA ASP A 35 -41.93 -27.08 30.97
C ASP A 35 -42.34 -25.65 31.37
N PRO A 36 -43.52 -25.40 31.98
CA PRO A 36 -43.95 -24.06 32.43
C PRO A 36 -43.14 -23.50 33.62
N SER A 37 -42.28 -24.31 34.24
CA SER A 37 -41.51 -23.94 35.43
C SER A 37 -40.57 -22.75 35.18
N SER A 38 -40.76 -21.66 35.93
CA SER A 38 -39.97 -20.41 35.85
C SER A 38 -39.07 -20.18 37.09
N SER A 39 -38.80 -21.24 37.87
CA SER A 39 -37.88 -21.15 39.00
C SER A 39 -36.44 -20.85 38.53
N PRO A 40 -35.59 -20.20 39.33
CA PRO A 40 -34.22 -19.88 38.92
C PRO A 40 -33.39 -21.11 38.55
N GLU A 41 -33.67 -22.26 39.19
CA GLU A 41 -33.03 -23.54 38.86
C GLU A 41 -33.56 -24.12 37.54
N ALA A 42 -34.88 -24.06 37.31
CA ALA A 42 -35.47 -24.49 36.03
C ALA A 42 -34.97 -23.64 34.85
N LEU A 43 -34.77 -22.33 35.06
CA LEU A 43 -34.20 -21.44 34.03
C LEU A 43 -32.73 -21.79 33.71
N ARG A 44 -31.95 -22.21 34.70
CA ARG A 44 -30.56 -22.67 34.51
C ARG A 44 -30.52 -24.01 33.77
N ILE A 45 -31.39 -24.94 34.13
CA ILE A 45 -31.53 -26.25 33.47
C ILE A 45 -31.98 -26.08 32.02
N LYS A 46 -32.93 -25.18 31.76
CA LYS A 46 -33.33 -24.80 30.39
C LYS A 46 -32.18 -24.17 29.60
N GLU A 47 -31.39 -23.28 30.20
CA GLU A 47 -30.20 -22.70 29.55
C GLU A 47 -29.19 -23.79 29.13
N GLN A 48 -28.94 -24.78 30.00
CA GLN A 48 -28.09 -25.93 29.68
C GLN A 48 -28.72 -26.83 28.60
N ALA A 49 -30.03 -27.07 28.66
CA ALA A 49 -30.76 -27.82 27.65
C ALA A 49 -30.66 -27.17 26.27
N ILE A 50 -30.73 -25.83 26.18
CA ILE A 50 -30.57 -25.09 24.91
C ILE A 50 -29.17 -25.29 24.33
N ASN A 51 -28.13 -25.20 25.16
CA ASN A 51 -26.76 -25.39 24.69
C ASN A 51 -26.54 -26.82 24.19
N ASN A 52 -26.98 -27.83 24.96
CA ASN A 52 -26.89 -29.24 24.57
C ASN A 52 -27.70 -29.53 23.29
N LEU A 53 -28.91 -28.95 23.17
CA LEU A 53 -29.74 -29.08 21.98
C LEU A 53 -29.08 -28.43 20.77
N ALA A 54 -28.49 -27.24 20.93
CA ALA A 54 -27.76 -26.56 19.86
C ALA A 54 -26.54 -27.38 19.40
N ASP A 55 -25.81 -28.00 20.32
CA ASP A 55 -24.69 -28.88 20.01
C ASP A 55 -25.12 -30.16 19.30
N LEU A 56 -26.23 -30.79 19.71
CA LEU A 56 -26.79 -32.00 19.06
C LEU A 56 -27.33 -31.69 17.66
N LEU A 57 -28.09 -30.60 17.50
CA LEU A 57 -28.60 -30.17 16.18
C LEU A 57 -27.47 -29.79 15.23
N ARG A 58 -26.37 -29.25 15.75
CA ARG A 58 -25.14 -29.02 14.98
C ARG A 58 -24.51 -30.34 14.51
N GLN A 59 -24.44 -31.35 15.38
CA GLN A 59 -23.89 -32.67 15.00
C GLN A 59 -24.75 -33.38 13.95
N GLU A 60 -26.08 -33.25 14.02
CA GLU A 60 -26.98 -33.79 12.98
C GLU A 60 -27.04 -32.94 11.70
N GLY A 61 -26.41 -31.76 11.67
CA GLY A 61 -26.41 -30.86 10.51
C GLY A 61 -27.76 -30.20 10.21
N ARG A 62 -28.69 -30.17 11.18
CA ARG A 62 -30.07 -29.69 11.01
C ARG A 62 -30.18 -28.17 11.19
N ALA A 63 -29.71 -27.41 10.21
CA ALA A 63 -29.62 -25.96 10.29
C ALA A 63 -31.00 -25.24 10.36
N HIS A 64 -32.02 -25.76 9.68
CA HIS A 64 -33.38 -25.19 9.70
C HIS A 64 -34.05 -25.31 11.09
N ASP A 65 -33.77 -26.40 11.81
CA ASP A 65 -34.32 -26.60 13.15
C ASP A 65 -33.66 -25.67 14.19
N LEU A 66 -32.40 -25.28 13.99
CA LEU A 66 -31.74 -24.24 14.79
C LEU A 66 -32.37 -22.86 14.57
N GLN A 67 -32.77 -22.52 13.33
CA GLN A 67 -33.53 -21.29 13.05
C GLN A 67 -34.92 -21.32 13.71
N SER A 68 -35.63 -22.45 13.60
CA SER A 68 -36.93 -22.64 14.25
C SER A 68 -36.80 -22.53 15.77
N LEU A 69 -35.75 -23.11 16.35
CA LEU A 69 -35.45 -23.03 17.77
C LEU A 69 -35.30 -21.57 18.24
N LEU A 70 -34.57 -20.73 17.52
CA LEU A 70 -34.44 -19.30 17.87
C LEU A 70 -35.78 -18.56 17.89
N THR A 71 -36.71 -18.94 17.00
CA THR A 71 -38.06 -18.37 16.99
C THR A 71 -38.89 -18.86 18.18
N LYS A 72 -38.80 -20.15 18.49
CA LYS A 72 -39.47 -20.76 19.67
C LYS A 72 -38.93 -20.23 21.00
N LEU A 73 -37.66 -19.84 21.06
CA LEU A 73 -37.02 -19.30 22.26
C LEU A 73 -37.30 -17.81 22.52
N ARG A 74 -37.97 -17.08 21.61
CA ARG A 74 -38.30 -15.65 21.80
C ARG A 74 -39.05 -15.34 23.10
N PRO A 75 -40.11 -16.10 23.49
CA PRO A 75 -40.80 -15.87 24.77
C PRO A 75 -39.89 -16.14 25.98
N PHE A 76 -38.99 -17.11 25.88
CA PHE A 76 -38.00 -17.42 26.94
C PHE A 76 -36.99 -16.29 27.12
N PHE A 77 -36.64 -15.57 26.04
CA PHE A 77 -35.71 -14.43 26.10
C PHE A 77 -36.24 -13.23 26.88
N SER A 78 -37.55 -13.12 27.12
CA SER A 78 -38.14 -12.10 27.99
C SER A 78 -38.00 -12.44 29.48
N LEU A 79 -37.78 -13.71 29.83
CA LEU A 79 -37.70 -14.20 31.22
C LEU A 79 -36.27 -14.18 31.78
N ILE A 80 -35.26 -14.12 30.90
CA ILE A 80 -33.85 -14.17 31.30
C ILE A 80 -33.16 -12.80 31.17
N PRO A 81 -32.06 -12.57 31.91
CA PRO A 81 -31.25 -11.35 31.76
C PRO A 81 -30.73 -11.16 30.33
N LYS A 82 -30.68 -9.89 29.88
CA LYS A 82 -30.27 -9.51 28.52
C LYS A 82 -28.90 -10.08 28.10
N ALA A 83 -27.94 -10.11 29.02
CA ALA A 83 -26.59 -10.65 28.76
C ALA A 83 -26.62 -12.17 28.49
N LYS A 84 -27.47 -12.92 29.21
CA LYS A 84 -27.65 -14.36 28.98
C LYS A 84 -28.32 -14.62 27.64
N THR A 85 -29.34 -13.84 27.26
CA THR A 85 -29.92 -13.92 25.92
C THR A 85 -28.87 -13.70 24.84
N ALA A 86 -28.04 -12.67 24.97
CA ALA A 86 -27.00 -12.38 24.00
C ALA A 86 -26.01 -13.55 23.86
N LYS A 87 -25.66 -14.21 24.98
CA LYS A 87 -24.82 -15.42 24.97
C LYS A 87 -25.49 -16.58 24.22
N ILE A 88 -26.76 -16.88 24.51
CA ILE A 88 -27.50 -17.97 23.86
C ILE A 88 -27.64 -17.72 22.35
N VAL A 89 -28.05 -16.51 21.95
CA VAL A 89 -28.20 -16.14 20.53
C VAL A 89 -26.86 -16.28 19.81
N ARG A 90 -25.76 -15.81 20.40
CA ARG A 90 -24.42 -15.98 19.83
C ARG A 90 -24.03 -17.45 19.67
N VAL A 91 -24.23 -18.28 20.70
CA VAL A 91 -23.92 -19.72 20.64
C VAL A 91 -24.67 -20.42 19.52
N ILE A 92 -25.96 -20.11 19.34
CA ILE A 92 -26.75 -20.74 18.27
C ILE A 92 -26.27 -20.27 16.89
N ILE A 93 -25.98 -18.98 16.69
CA ILE A 93 -25.45 -18.48 15.41
C ILE A 93 -24.05 -19.07 15.13
N ASP A 94 -23.19 -19.18 16.16
CA ASP A 94 -21.88 -19.85 16.07
C ASP A 94 -22.03 -21.34 15.72
N ALA A 95 -23.07 -22.01 16.21
CA ALA A 95 -23.36 -23.40 15.88
C ALA A 95 -23.81 -23.56 14.42
N VAL A 96 -24.68 -22.67 13.91
CA VAL A 96 -25.09 -22.67 12.50
C VAL A 96 -23.88 -22.39 11.59
N ALA A 97 -22.99 -21.48 11.99
CA ALA A 97 -21.78 -21.13 11.24
C ALA A 97 -20.82 -22.31 11.01
N LYS A 98 -20.82 -23.30 11.91
CA LYS A 98 -19.99 -24.50 11.80
C LYS A 98 -20.56 -25.56 10.85
N ILE A 99 -21.82 -25.42 10.42
CA ILE A 99 -22.47 -26.36 9.49
C ILE A 99 -22.11 -25.95 8.05
N PRO A 100 -21.44 -26.80 7.26
CA PRO A 100 -21.02 -26.46 5.90
C PRO A 100 -22.23 -26.24 4.98
N GLY A 101 -22.13 -25.27 4.06
CA GLY A 101 -23.15 -25.01 3.04
C GLY A 101 -24.38 -24.22 3.49
N THR A 102 -24.32 -23.52 4.63
CA THR A 102 -25.46 -22.78 5.21
C THR A 102 -25.37 -21.26 5.06
N SER A 103 -24.50 -20.74 4.20
CA SER A 103 -24.22 -19.29 4.09
C SER A 103 -25.48 -18.44 3.86
N ASP A 104 -26.35 -18.83 2.93
CA ASP A 104 -27.60 -18.10 2.64
C ASP A 104 -28.59 -18.14 3.81
N LEU A 105 -28.65 -19.27 4.51
CA LEU A 105 -29.47 -19.44 5.71
C LEU A 105 -28.95 -18.57 6.85
N GLN A 106 -27.63 -18.47 7.02
CA GLN A 106 -27.02 -17.61 8.03
C GLN A 106 -27.30 -16.13 7.78
N ILE A 107 -27.26 -15.68 6.52
CA ILE A 107 -27.60 -14.29 6.15
C ILE A 107 -29.07 -14.01 6.48
N THR A 108 -29.98 -14.91 6.08
CA THR A 108 -31.41 -14.80 6.35
C THR A 108 -31.68 -14.76 7.86
N LEU A 109 -31.08 -15.69 8.61
CA LEU A 109 -31.19 -15.76 10.06
C LEU A 109 -30.67 -14.48 10.74
N CYS A 110 -29.50 -13.98 10.32
CA CYS A 110 -28.94 -12.75 10.88
C CYS A 110 -29.86 -11.54 10.58
N LYS A 111 -30.42 -11.43 9.36
CA LYS A 111 -31.40 -10.39 9.01
C LYS A 111 -32.66 -10.47 9.89
N GLU A 112 -33.21 -11.67 10.12
CA GLU A 112 -34.36 -11.88 11.02
C GLU A 112 -34.05 -11.49 12.48
N ILE A 113 -32.90 -11.87 13.00
CA ILE A 113 -32.47 -11.54 14.37
C ILE A 113 -32.22 -10.03 14.51
N VAL A 114 -31.66 -9.37 13.49
CA VAL A 114 -31.51 -7.92 13.48
C VAL A 114 -32.88 -7.22 13.53
N GLN A 115 -33.88 -7.70 12.79
CA GLN A 115 -35.24 -7.16 12.87
C GLN A 115 -35.86 -7.36 14.26
N TRP A 116 -35.72 -8.55 14.84
CA TRP A 116 -36.22 -8.84 16.18
C TRP A 116 -35.53 -8.00 17.27
N THR A 117 -34.20 -7.87 17.22
CA THR A 117 -33.45 -7.05 18.19
C THR A 117 -33.79 -5.56 18.08
N ARG A 118 -34.15 -5.06 16.89
CA ARG A 118 -34.71 -3.71 16.71
C ARG A 118 -36.06 -3.56 17.38
N ALA A 119 -36.96 -4.52 17.22
CA ALA A 119 -38.29 -4.51 17.85
C ALA A 119 -38.19 -4.55 19.39
N GLU A 120 -37.32 -5.39 19.95
CA GLU A 120 -37.10 -5.50 21.40
C GLU A 120 -36.16 -4.43 21.98
N LYS A 121 -35.66 -3.49 21.17
CA LYS A 121 -34.73 -2.43 21.58
C LYS A 121 -33.45 -2.97 22.26
N ARG A 122 -32.90 -4.09 21.77
CA ARG A 122 -31.64 -4.70 22.26
C ARG A 122 -30.44 -4.21 21.44
N THR A 123 -29.99 -2.98 21.70
CA THR A 123 -28.96 -2.27 20.91
C THR A 123 -27.61 -3.00 20.82
N PHE A 124 -27.01 -3.39 21.94
CA PHE A 124 -25.69 -4.06 21.96
C PHE A 124 -25.69 -5.41 21.23
N LEU A 125 -26.76 -6.19 21.38
CA LEU A 125 -26.91 -7.45 20.66
C LEU A 125 -27.05 -7.19 19.15
N ARG A 126 -27.91 -6.23 18.77
CA ARG A 126 -28.08 -5.81 17.37
C ARG A 126 -26.74 -5.48 16.73
N GLN A 127 -25.93 -4.62 17.36
CA GLN A 127 -24.65 -4.17 16.81
C GLN A 127 -23.68 -5.34 16.55
N ARG A 128 -23.61 -6.31 17.46
CA ARG A 128 -22.79 -7.52 17.27
C ARG A 128 -23.31 -8.42 16.15
N ILE A 129 -24.63 -8.56 16.02
CA ILE A 129 -25.20 -9.33 14.91
C ILE A 129 -25.03 -8.59 13.57
N GLU A 130 -25.15 -7.27 13.54
CA GLU A 130 -24.90 -6.45 12.34
C GLU A 130 -23.42 -6.53 11.91
N ALA A 131 -22.46 -6.50 12.85
CA ALA A 131 -21.04 -6.72 12.54
C ALA A 131 -20.80 -8.11 11.92
N ARG A 132 -21.41 -9.15 12.50
CA ARG A 132 -21.31 -10.52 11.96
C ARG A 132 -21.99 -10.67 10.59
N LEU A 133 -23.16 -10.05 10.41
CA LEU A 133 -23.85 -10.02 9.13
C LEU A 133 -22.98 -9.35 8.06
N ALA A 134 -22.27 -8.26 8.40
CA ALA A 134 -21.34 -7.62 7.48
C ALA A 134 -20.17 -8.55 7.08
N ALA A 135 -19.64 -9.36 8.01
CA ALA A 135 -18.62 -10.36 7.70
C ALA A 135 -19.15 -11.43 6.72
N LEU A 136 -20.36 -11.95 6.94
CA LEU A 136 -20.99 -12.92 6.03
C LEU A 136 -21.29 -12.34 4.64
N LEU A 137 -21.77 -11.09 4.57
CA LEU A 137 -22.00 -10.41 3.29
C LEU A 137 -20.70 -10.18 2.52
N LEU A 138 -19.58 -9.94 3.23
CA LEU A 138 -18.27 -9.83 2.61
C LEU A 138 -17.82 -11.15 1.98
N GLU A 139 -18.02 -12.27 2.67
CA GLU A 139 -17.73 -13.62 2.15
C GLU A 139 -18.59 -13.96 0.93
N ASN A 140 -19.87 -13.58 0.93
CA ASN A 140 -20.78 -13.76 -0.22
C ASN A 140 -20.57 -12.75 -1.36
N LYS A 141 -19.58 -11.84 -1.23
CA LYS A 141 -19.25 -10.77 -2.20
C LYS A 141 -20.37 -9.74 -2.41
N GLU A 142 -21.29 -9.59 -1.45
CA GLU A 142 -22.34 -8.57 -1.43
C GLU A 142 -21.83 -7.25 -0.85
N TYR A 143 -20.87 -6.64 -1.54
CA TYR A 143 -20.17 -5.45 -1.06
C TYR A 143 -21.05 -4.19 -0.81
N PRO A 144 -22.08 -3.85 -1.61
CA PRO A 144 -22.83 -2.61 -1.40
C PRO A 144 -23.74 -2.64 -0.17
N GLU A 145 -24.36 -3.79 0.13
CA GLU A 145 -25.16 -3.97 1.35
C GLU A 145 -24.25 -3.92 2.58
N ALA A 146 -23.11 -4.63 2.54
CA ALA A 146 -22.11 -4.62 3.61
C ALA A 146 -21.58 -3.21 3.91
N LEU A 147 -21.30 -2.40 2.87
CA LEU A 147 -20.80 -1.03 3.05
C LEU A 147 -21.80 -0.13 3.76
N THR A 148 -23.07 -0.23 3.37
CA THR A 148 -24.16 0.56 3.96
C THR A 148 -24.36 0.19 5.42
N LEU A 149 -24.32 -1.11 5.72
CA LEU A 149 -24.44 -1.65 7.08
C LEU A 149 -23.28 -1.18 7.98
N LEU A 150 -22.03 -1.37 7.54
CA LEU A 150 -20.84 -0.98 8.29
C LEU A 150 -20.77 0.54 8.52
N SER A 151 -21.05 1.35 7.49
CA SER A 151 -21.02 2.82 7.61
C SER A 151 -22.03 3.35 8.63
N GLY A 152 -23.20 2.70 8.75
CA GLY A 152 -24.18 3.00 9.79
C GLY A 152 -23.68 2.58 11.16
N LEU A 153 -23.16 1.36 11.26
CA LEU A 153 -22.70 0.76 12.52
C LEU A 153 -21.51 1.52 13.14
N ILE A 154 -20.53 1.96 12.35
CA ILE A 154 -19.37 2.75 12.82
C ILE A 154 -19.83 4.04 13.51
N LYS A 155 -20.81 4.74 12.94
CA LYS A 155 -21.34 6.00 13.52
C LYS A 155 -22.02 5.78 14.86
N GLU A 156 -22.68 4.64 15.04
CA GLU A 156 -23.33 4.30 16.29
C GLU A 156 -22.32 3.83 17.35
N VAL A 157 -21.43 2.90 17.01
CA VAL A 157 -20.48 2.30 17.95
C VAL A 157 -19.45 3.32 18.43
N ARG A 158 -19.02 4.25 17.56
CA ARG A 158 -18.12 5.35 17.95
C ARG A 158 -18.71 6.27 19.03
N ARG A 159 -20.05 6.36 19.14
CA ARG A 159 -20.71 7.14 20.21
C ARG A 159 -20.78 6.40 21.55
N LEU A 160 -20.67 5.07 21.54
CA LEU A 160 -20.82 4.22 22.73
C LEU A 160 -19.48 3.86 23.39
N ASP A 161 -18.35 4.16 22.74
CA ASP A 161 -16.97 3.86 23.19
C ASP A 161 -16.69 2.37 23.50
N ASP A 162 -17.44 1.45 22.85
CA ASP A 162 -17.08 0.01 22.82
C ASP A 162 -15.95 -0.21 21.82
N LYS A 163 -14.70 0.01 22.29
CA LYS A 163 -13.50 -0.03 21.45
C LYS A 163 -13.20 -1.42 20.89
N LEU A 164 -13.53 -2.49 21.62
CA LEU A 164 -13.29 -3.87 21.13
C LEU A 164 -14.14 -4.16 19.90
N LEU A 165 -15.44 -3.80 19.95
CA LEU A 165 -16.33 -3.95 18.80
C LEU A 165 -15.94 -2.99 17.66
N LEU A 166 -15.49 -1.77 18.00
CA LEU A 166 -15.06 -0.79 17.00
C LEU A 166 -13.86 -1.30 16.17
N VAL A 167 -12.85 -1.91 16.81
CA VAL A 167 -11.70 -2.50 16.11
C VAL A 167 -12.14 -3.58 15.11
N GLU A 168 -13.07 -4.45 15.50
CA GLU A 168 -13.61 -5.50 14.62
C GLU A 168 -14.33 -4.90 13.39
N ILE A 169 -15.14 -3.87 13.60
CA ILE A 169 -15.89 -3.20 12.53
C ILE A 169 -14.96 -2.43 11.58
N ASP A 170 -14.01 -1.66 12.10
CA ASP A 170 -13.06 -0.89 11.28
C ASP A 170 -12.14 -1.83 10.47
N LEU A 171 -11.79 -3.00 11.02
CA LEU A 171 -11.05 -4.03 10.30
C LEU A 171 -11.88 -4.66 9.17
N LEU A 172 -13.16 -4.94 9.41
CA LEU A 172 -14.08 -5.38 8.36
C LEU A 172 -14.26 -4.33 7.25
N GLU A 173 -14.34 -3.05 7.62
CA GLU A 173 -14.41 -1.94 6.65
C GLU A 173 -13.14 -1.87 5.80
N SER A 174 -11.96 -2.07 6.40
CA SER A 174 -10.69 -2.15 5.66
C SER A 174 -10.69 -3.29 4.64
N LYS A 175 -11.11 -4.50 5.04
CA LYS A 175 -11.20 -5.68 4.14
C LYS A 175 -12.21 -5.48 3.01
N LEU A 176 -13.33 -4.82 3.31
CA LEU A 176 -14.34 -4.47 2.31
C LEU A 176 -13.79 -3.48 1.27
N HIS A 177 -13.16 -2.40 1.71
CA HIS A 177 -12.56 -1.42 0.79
C HIS A 177 -11.40 -2.00 -0.03
N PHE A 178 -10.65 -2.92 0.57
CA PHE A 178 -9.64 -3.69 -0.13
C PHE A 178 -10.23 -4.53 -1.28
N SER A 179 -11.33 -5.23 -1.01
CA SER A 179 -12.05 -6.02 -2.03
C SER A 179 -12.60 -5.16 -3.16
N LEU A 180 -13.01 -3.92 -2.86
CA LEU A 180 -13.45 -2.91 -3.82
C LEU A 180 -12.30 -2.17 -4.53
N ARG A 181 -11.04 -2.54 -4.29
CA ARG A 181 -9.82 -1.89 -4.83
C ARG A 181 -9.69 -0.41 -4.47
N ASN A 182 -10.29 0.03 -3.37
CA ASN A 182 -10.11 1.38 -2.82
C ASN A 182 -9.04 1.38 -1.73
N LEU A 183 -7.77 1.36 -2.14
CA LEU A 183 -6.62 1.29 -1.22
C LEU A 183 -6.54 2.47 -0.24
N PRO A 184 -6.74 3.75 -0.64
CA PRO A 184 -6.65 4.87 0.29
C PRO A 184 -7.67 4.77 1.43
N LYS A 185 -8.91 4.36 1.12
CA LYS A 185 -9.94 4.20 2.14
C LYS A 185 -9.71 2.96 3.00
N ALA A 186 -9.25 1.85 2.42
CA ALA A 186 -8.89 0.66 3.19
C ALA A 186 -7.79 0.95 4.22
N LYS A 187 -6.78 1.77 3.85
CA LYS A 187 -5.71 2.22 4.74
C LYS A 187 -6.24 3.15 5.83
N ALA A 188 -7.10 4.10 5.49
CA ALA A 188 -7.73 4.98 6.48
C ALA A 188 -8.52 4.21 7.55
N SER A 189 -9.34 3.24 7.14
CA SER A 189 -10.08 2.37 8.08
C SER A 189 -9.13 1.50 8.92
N LEU A 190 -8.05 0.98 8.34
CA LEU A 190 -7.04 0.24 9.11
C LEU A 190 -6.31 1.12 10.14
N THR A 191 -5.98 2.37 9.78
CA THR A 191 -5.40 3.33 10.74
C THR A 191 -6.36 3.58 11.90
N ALA A 192 -7.66 3.74 11.63
CA ALA A 192 -8.68 3.86 12.67
C ALA A 192 -8.72 2.62 13.57
N ALA A 193 -8.72 1.41 12.99
CA ALA A 193 -8.67 0.15 13.73
C ALA A 193 -7.43 0.07 14.64
N ARG A 194 -6.24 0.43 14.13
CA ARG A 194 -4.99 0.43 14.93
C ARG A 194 -5.02 1.47 16.06
N THR A 195 -5.56 2.66 15.82
CA THR A 195 -5.70 3.67 16.87
C THR A 195 -6.64 3.21 17.98
N ALA A 196 -7.76 2.57 17.62
CA ALA A 196 -8.69 1.99 18.59
C ALA A 196 -8.05 0.81 19.33
N ALA A 197 -7.29 -0.04 18.64
CA ALA A 197 -6.56 -1.16 19.21
C ALA A 197 -5.51 -0.71 20.23
N ASN A 198 -4.71 0.33 19.92
CA ASN A 198 -3.69 0.84 20.84
C ASN A 198 -4.26 1.40 22.15
N ALA A 199 -5.55 1.79 22.16
CA ALA A 199 -6.21 2.31 23.34
C ALA A 199 -6.71 1.21 24.29
N ILE A 200 -6.60 -0.06 23.91
CA ILE A 200 -7.08 -1.22 24.67
C ILE A 200 -6.06 -2.36 24.60
N TYR A 201 -6.24 -3.36 25.45
CA TYR A 201 -5.52 -4.62 25.27
C TYR A 201 -6.32 -5.53 24.33
N VAL A 202 -5.84 -5.70 23.10
CA VAL A 202 -6.48 -6.52 22.07
C VAL A 202 -6.06 -7.99 22.24
N PRO A 203 -6.98 -8.97 22.11
CA PRO A 203 -6.63 -10.38 22.09
C PRO A 203 -5.63 -10.74 20.98
N PRO A 204 -4.69 -11.68 21.21
CA PRO A 204 -3.67 -12.03 20.20
C PRO A 204 -4.23 -12.42 18.83
N ALA A 205 -5.38 -13.13 18.78
CA ALA A 205 -6.02 -13.49 17.52
C ALA A 205 -6.49 -12.27 16.69
N GLN A 206 -7.08 -11.28 17.37
CA GLN A 206 -7.52 -10.04 16.71
C GLN A 206 -6.32 -9.20 16.29
N GLN A 207 -5.28 -9.14 17.14
CA GLN A 207 -4.03 -8.45 16.81
C GLN A 207 -3.37 -9.06 15.57
N GLY A 208 -3.24 -10.39 15.50
CA GLY A 208 -2.73 -11.09 14.32
C GLY A 208 -3.54 -10.78 13.05
N THR A 209 -4.85 -10.60 13.16
CA THR A 209 -5.70 -10.23 12.01
C THR A 209 -5.45 -8.79 11.55
N ILE A 210 -5.18 -7.86 12.48
CA ILE A 210 -4.81 -6.47 12.17
C ILE A 210 -3.46 -6.42 11.46
N ASP A 211 -2.48 -7.20 11.95
CA ASP A 211 -1.14 -7.26 11.36
C ASP A 211 -1.17 -7.94 9.99
N LEU A 212 -1.96 -9.01 9.82
CA LEU A 212 -2.18 -9.65 8.51
C LEU A 212 -2.77 -8.65 7.49
N GLN A 213 -3.81 -7.90 7.87
CA GLN A 213 -4.39 -6.87 6.99
C GLN A 213 -3.39 -5.74 6.71
N SER A 214 -2.57 -5.36 7.69
CA SER A 214 -1.50 -4.39 7.51
C SER A 214 -0.48 -4.87 6.49
N GLY A 215 -0.04 -6.12 6.58
CA GLY A 215 0.88 -6.72 5.60
C GLY A 215 0.32 -6.72 4.19
N ILE A 216 -0.96 -7.08 4.01
CA ILE A 216 -1.62 -7.10 2.70
C ILE A 216 -1.61 -5.71 2.06
N LEU A 217 -2.00 -4.67 2.80
CA LEU A 217 -2.04 -3.30 2.26
C LEU A 217 -0.64 -2.77 1.89
N HIS A 218 0.40 -3.09 2.68
CA HIS A 218 1.77 -2.66 2.35
C HIS A 218 2.35 -3.44 1.16
N ALA A 219 2.04 -4.74 1.04
CA ALA A 219 2.43 -5.53 -0.12
C ALA A 219 1.81 -4.97 -1.41
N GLU A 220 0.57 -4.49 -1.32
CA GLU A 220 -0.15 -3.85 -2.43
C GLU A 220 0.48 -2.51 -2.85
N GLU A 221 1.04 -1.76 -1.92
CA GLU A 221 1.84 -0.55 -2.17
C GLU A 221 3.27 -0.85 -2.67
N LYS A 222 3.60 -2.13 -2.89
CA LYS A 222 4.94 -2.64 -3.25
C LYS A 222 6.01 -2.45 -2.18
N ASP A 223 5.62 -2.13 -0.94
CA ASP A 223 6.53 -2.13 0.22
C ASP A 223 6.57 -3.52 0.87
N TYR A 224 7.23 -4.44 0.18
CA TYR A 224 7.33 -5.84 0.61
C TYR A 224 8.21 -6.03 1.87
N LYS A 225 9.11 -5.10 2.17
CA LYS A 225 9.98 -5.18 3.35
C LYS A 225 9.18 -4.94 4.63
N THR A 226 8.40 -3.87 4.65
CA THR A 226 7.51 -3.57 5.78
C THR A 226 6.39 -4.60 5.87
N ALA A 227 5.84 -5.04 4.74
CA ALA A 227 4.82 -6.10 4.71
C ALA A 227 5.32 -7.40 5.35
N TYR A 228 6.57 -7.82 5.06
CA TYR A 228 7.17 -9.00 5.67
C TYR A 228 7.18 -8.93 7.20
N SER A 229 7.55 -7.79 7.77
CA SER A 229 7.55 -7.60 9.23
C SER A 229 6.14 -7.77 9.82
N TYR A 230 5.11 -7.16 9.21
CA TYR A 230 3.73 -7.35 9.66
C TYR A 230 3.25 -8.79 9.54
N PHE A 231 3.59 -9.48 8.44
CA PHE A 231 3.23 -10.89 8.29
C PHE A 231 3.96 -11.80 9.30
N PHE A 232 5.19 -11.47 9.69
CA PHE A 232 5.93 -12.19 10.71
C PHE A 232 5.27 -12.07 12.08
N GLU A 233 4.90 -10.85 12.50
CA GLU A 233 4.17 -10.62 13.76
C GLU A 233 2.80 -11.35 13.75
N ALA A 234 2.08 -11.29 12.62
CA ALA A 234 0.83 -12.02 12.46
C ALA A 234 1.04 -13.54 12.56
N PHE A 235 2.12 -14.07 11.97
CA PHE A 235 2.46 -15.48 12.06
C PHE A 235 2.77 -15.90 13.50
N GLU A 236 3.57 -15.14 14.26
CA GLU A 236 3.86 -15.47 15.66
C GLU A 236 2.58 -15.46 16.51
N ALA A 237 1.69 -14.49 16.28
CA ALA A 237 0.41 -14.40 16.98
C ALA A 237 -0.51 -15.61 16.70
N PHE A 238 -0.62 -16.03 15.44
CA PHE A 238 -1.45 -17.19 15.06
C PHE A 238 -0.81 -18.54 15.42
N ASN A 239 0.51 -18.65 15.30
CA ASN A 239 1.25 -19.85 15.66
C ASN A 239 1.16 -20.14 17.16
N ALA A 240 1.23 -19.10 18.01
CA ALA A 240 1.02 -19.25 19.45
C ALA A 240 -0.39 -19.75 19.82
N LEU A 241 -1.36 -19.60 18.92
CA LEU A 241 -2.74 -20.03 19.09
C LEU A 241 -3.08 -21.32 18.31
N GLU A 242 -2.11 -21.87 17.57
CA GLU A 242 -2.32 -23.02 16.67
C GLU A 242 -3.48 -22.82 15.67
N ASP A 243 -3.68 -21.57 15.22
CA ASP A 243 -4.74 -21.21 14.28
C ASP A 243 -4.34 -21.59 12.83
N PRO A 244 -5.22 -22.24 12.04
CA PRO A 244 -5.00 -22.48 10.61
C PRO A 244 -4.59 -21.23 9.81
N GLN A 245 -4.96 -20.03 10.26
CA GLN A 245 -4.56 -18.77 9.64
C GLN A 245 -3.04 -18.54 9.60
N ALA A 246 -2.27 -19.22 10.46
CA ALA A 246 -0.81 -19.17 10.44
C ALA A 246 -0.21 -19.57 9.08
N ILE A 247 -0.83 -20.53 8.38
CA ILE A 247 -0.36 -21.01 7.07
C ILE A 247 -0.45 -19.88 6.03
N TYR A 248 -1.54 -19.09 6.03
CA TYR A 248 -1.70 -17.96 5.12
C TYR A 248 -0.69 -16.85 5.41
N SER A 249 -0.46 -16.52 6.69
CA SER A 249 0.59 -15.55 7.07
C SER A 249 1.97 -16.00 6.58
N LEU A 250 2.32 -17.27 6.79
CA LEU A 250 3.59 -17.83 6.33
C LEU A 250 3.72 -17.78 4.80
N LYS A 251 2.67 -18.14 4.08
CA LYS A 251 2.62 -18.04 2.60
C LYS A 251 2.90 -16.61 2.12
N TYR A 252 2.29 -15.61 2.75
CA TYR A 252 2.51 -14.20 2.40
C TYR A 252 3.90 -13.70 2.78
N MET A 253 4.49 -14.18 3.89
CA MET A 253 5.89 -13.90 4.22
C MET A 253 6.84 -14.39 3.12
N LEU A 254 6.66 -15.64 2.67
CA LEU A 254 7.47 -16.21 1.61
C LEU A 254 7.29 -15.46 0.30
N LEU A 255 6.05 -15.05 -0.02
CA LEU A 255 5.76 -14.23 -1.20
C LEU A 255 6.54 -12.91 -1.15
N CYS A 256 6.50 -12.18 -0.03
CA CYS A 256 7.26 -10.94 0.13
C CYS A 256 8.76 -11.15 -0.10
N LYS A 257 9.34 -12.25 0.42
CA LYS A 257 10.76 -12.57 0.21
C LYS A 257 11.10 -12.83 -1.26
N ILE A 258 10.23 -13.53 -1.99
CA ILE A 258 10.38 -13.73 -3.44
C ILE A 258 10.29 -12.38 -4.18
N MET A 259 9.32 -11.54 -3.83
CA MET A 259 9.12 -10.23 -4.48
C MET A 259 10.27 -9.24 -4.23
N VAL A 260 10.99 -9.35 -3.09
CA VAL A 260 12.20 -8.56 -2.81
C VAL A 260 13.43 -9.10 -3.57
N GLY A 261 13.32 -10.26 -4.23
CA GLY A 261 14.42 -10.92 -4.91
C GLY A 261 15.32 -11.77 -4.00
N GLN A 262 14.90 -11.98 -2.75
CA GLN A 262 15.60 -12.83 -1.76
C GLN A 262 15.01 -14.25 -1.75
N ALA A 263 15.00 -14.90 -2.92
CA ALA A 263 14.43 -16.23 -3.07
C ALA A 263 15.24 -17.33 -2.35
N ASP A 264 16.53 -17.10 -2.10
CA ASP A 264 17.41 -18.06 -1.41
C ASP A 264 17.06 -18.22 0.08
N ASP A 265 16.58 -17.15 0.72
CA ASP A 265 16.15 -17.16 2.14
C ASP A 265 14.92 -18.07 2.35
N VAL A 266 14.09 -18.26 1.32
CA VAL A 266 12.83 -19.02 1.41
C VAL A 266 13.07 -20.47 1.83
N ALA A 267 14.08 -21.12 1.26
CA ALA A 267 14.42 -22.49 1.62
C ALA A 267 14.89 -22.61 3.08
N GLY A 268 15.62 -21.60 3.57
CA GLY A 268 16.05 -21.51 4.97
C GLY A 268 14.89 -21.28 5.93
N ILE A 269 13.93 -20.42 5.57
CA ILE A 269 12.73 -20.16 6.38
C ILE A 269 11.86 -21.42 6.49
N ILE A 270 11.63 -22.14 5.39
CA ILE A 270 10.84 -23.37 5.37
C ILE A 270 11.52 -24.49 6.18
N SER A 271 12.85 -24.58 6.13
CA SER A 271 13.61 -25.61 6.85
C SER A 271 13.80 -25.28 8.34
N SER A 272 13.44 -24.06 8.77
CA SER A 272 13.59 -23.63 10.17
C SER A 272 12.59 -24.34 11.08
N PRO A 273 13.04 -24.96 12.19
CA PRO A 273 12.17 -25.64 13.16
C PRO A 273 11.11 -24.74 13.80
N LYS A 274 11.40 -23.43 13.90
CA LYS A 274 10.52 -22.45 14.54
C LYS A 274 9.38 -21.97 13.65
N VAL A 275 9.51 -22.12 12.34
CA VAL A 275 8.62 -21.44 11.38
C VAL A 275 8.00 -22.43 10.40
N GLY A 276 8.81 -23.23 9.70
CA GLY A 276 8.32 -24.01 8.56
C GLY A 276 8.11 -25.49 8.81
N LEU A 277 8.83 -26.10 9.76
CA LEU A 277 8.84 -27.57 9.90
C LEU A 277 7.48 -28.15 10.34
N GLN A 278 6.70 -27.38 11.11
CA GLN A 278 5.38 -27.80 11.62
C GLN A 278 4.27 -27.65 10.57
N TYR A 279 4.46 -26.77 9.58
CA TYR A 279 3.45 -26.41 8.58
C TYR A 279 3.81 -26.94 7.18
N GLN A 280 4.58 -28.04 7.10
CA GLN A 280 4.88 -28.67 5.82
C GLN A 280 3.59 -29.11 5.13
N GLY A 281 3.42 -28.66 3.90
CA GLY A 281 2.20 -28.87 3.13
C GLY A 281 2.34 -28.34 1.69
N PRO A 282 1.32 -28.60 0.85
CA PRO A 282 1.33 -28.22 -0.56
C PRO A 282 1.47 -26.70 -0.76
N GLU A 283 1.04 -25.89 0.21
CA GLU A 283 1.16 -24.42 0.19
C GLU A 283 2.62 -23.98 0.25
N LEU A 284 3.45 -24.61 1.09
CA LEU A 284 4.87 -24.29 1.21
C LEU A 284 5.67 -24.85 0.03
N ASP A 285 5.31 -26.04 -0.45
CA ASP A 285 5.94 -26.65 -1.62
C ASP A 285 5.72 -25.80 -2.88
N ALA A 286 4.52 -25.23 -3.05
CA ALA A 286 4.23 -24.28 -4.12
C ALA A 286 5.15 -23.05 -4.03
N MET A 287 5.28 -22.43 -2.85
CA MET A 287 6.15 -21.27 -2.65
C MET A 287 7.64 -21.61 -2.85
N LYS A 288 8.06 -22.82 -2.47
CA LYS A 288 9.41 -23.32 -2.70
C LYS A 288 9.70 -23.54 -4.19
N ALA A 289 8.75 -24.08 -4.94
CA ALA A 289 8.86 -24.26 -6.38
C ALA A 289 8.97 -22.91 -7.11
N VAL A 290 8.13 -21.95 -6.74
CA VAL A 290 8.17 -20.57 -7.26
C VAL A 290 9.49 -19.89 -6.91
N ALA A 291 9.97 -19.99 -5.66
CA ALA A 291 11.25 -19.45 -5.24
C ALA A 291 12.43 -20.08 -6.01
N GLY A 292 12.41 -21.40 -6.20
CA GLY A 292 13.43 -22.12 -6.97
C GLY A 292 13.44 -21.73 -8.45
N ALA A 293 12.26 -21.50 -9.05
CA ALA A 293 12.14 -21.00 -10.42
C ALA A 293 12.69 -19.56 -10.55
N HIS A 294 12.38 -18.70 -9.57
CA HIS A 294 12.88 -17.33 -9.51
C HIS A 294 14.40 -17.27 -9.31
N ALA A 295 14.95 -18.08 -8.39
CA ALA A 295 16.40 -18.16 -8.15
C ALA A 295 17.17 -18.63 -9.40
N LYS A 296 16.64 -19.62 -10.12
CA LYS A 296 17.20 -20.10 -11.40
C LYS A 296 16.89 -19.18 -12.58
N ARG A 297 16.10 -18.12 -12.38
CA ARG A 297 15.57 -17.21 -13.40
C ARG A 297 14.91 -17.94 -14.59
N SER A 298 14.30 -19.09 -14.36
CA SER A 298 13.75 -19.92 -15.44
C SER A 298 12.25 -19.73 -15.57
N LEU A 299 11.80 -19.14 -16.68
CA LEU A 299 10.38 -18.94 -16.97
C LEU A 299 9.62 -20.27 -17.10
N LYS A 300 10.25 -21.27 -17.72
CA LYS A 300 9.68 -22.62 -17.90
C LYS A 300 9.38 -23.33 -16.58
N LEU A 301 10.29 -23.24 -15.62
CA LEU A 301 10.07 -23.78 -14.27
C LEU A 301 8.96 -23.01 -13.54
N PHE A 302 8.86 -21.70 -13.77
CA PHE A 302 7.83 -20.86 -13.18
C PHE A 302 6.43 -21.22 -13.73
N GLU A 303 6.29 -21.37 -15.04
CA GLU A 303 5.03 -21.81 -15.67
C GLU A 303 4.63 -23.23 -15.26
N THR A 304 5.61 -24.13 -15.12
CA THR A 304 5.38 -25.48 -14.60
C THR A 304 4.87 -25.42 -13.16
N ALA A 305 5.47 -24.60 -12.30
CA ALA A 305 5.03 -24.41 -10.92
C ALA A 305 3.61 -23.82 -10.84
N LEU A 306 3.27 -22.84 -11.68
CA LEU A 306 1.92 -22.27 -11.75
C LEU A 306 0.87 -23.31 -12.18
N ARG A 307 1.21 -24.18 -13.13
CA ARG A 307 0.30 -25.23 -13.60
C ARG A 307 0.09 -26.33 -12.56
N ASP A 308 1.17 -26.78 -11.93
CA ASP A 308 1.13 -27.92 -11.01
C ASP A 308 0.49 -27.52 -9.67
N PHE A 309 0.67 -26.28 -9.21
CA PHE A 309 0.11 -25.74 -7.95
C PHE A 309 -1.04 -24.75 -8.16
N ARG A 310 -1.87 -24.98 -9.17
CA ARG A 310 -2.94 -24.04 -9.56
C ARG A 310 -3.92 -23.74 -8.41
N SER A 311 -4.37 -24.76 -7.67
CA SER A 311 -5.30 -24.56 -6.55
C SER A 311 -4.70 -23.68 -5.45
N GLN A 312 -3.40 -23.80 -5.17
CA GLN A 312 -2.76 -23.03 -4.10
C GLN A 312 -2.42 -21.60 -4.52
N LEU A 313 -2.14 -21.36 -5.81
CA LEU A 313 -1.65 -20.07 -6.31
C LEU A 313 -2.74 -19.21 -6.97
N ASP A 314 -3.68 -19.80 -7.71
CA ASP A 314 -4.76 -19.07 -8.41
C ASP A 314 -5.97 -18.80 -7.51
N GLU A 315 -6.31 -19.70 -6.57
CA GLU A 315 -7.49 -19.49 -5.69
C GLU A 315 -7.29 -18.32 -4.74
N ASP A 316 -6.04 -17.94 -4.46
CA ASP A 316 -5.68 -16.81 -3.62
C ASP A 316 -5.51 -15.53 -4.45
N PRO A 317 -6.46 -14.58 -4.38
CA PRO A 317 -6.44 -13.40 -5.24
C PRO A 317 -5.25 -12.47 -4.99
N ILE A 318 -4.65 -12.53 -3.80
CA ILE A 318 -3.51 -11.69 -3.42
C ILE A 318 -2.26 -12.26 -4.10
N VAL A 319 -2.01 -13.56 -3.92
CA VAL A 319 -0.85 -14.26 -4.49
C VAL A 319 -0.89 -14.20 -6.01
N HIS A 320 -2.02 -14.54 -6.64
CA HIS A 320 -2.17 -14.51 -8.11
C HIS A 320 -1.77 -13.15 -8.71
N ARG A 321 -2.16 -12.05 -8.06
CA ARG A 321 -1.87 -10.70 -8.53
C ARG A 321 -0.38 -10.35 -8.43
N HIS A 322 0.26 -10.71 -7.33
CA HIS A 322 1.70 -10.48 -7.17
C HIS A 322 2.53 -11.41 -8.08
N LEU A 323 2.09 -12.66 -8.28
CA LEU A 323 2.72 -13.59 -9.21
C LEU A 323 2.61 -13.12 -10.67
N SER A 324 1.51 -12.49 -11.07
CA SER A 324 1.39 -11.88 -12.40
C SER A 324 2.43 -10.77 -12.60
N SER A 325 2.60 -9.89 -11.60
CA SER A 325 3.65 -8.86 -11.63
C SER A 325 5.06 -9.46 -11.60
N LEU A 326 5.25 -10.59 -10.91
CA LEU A 326 6.52 -11.30 -10.86
C LEU A 326 6.86 -11.95 -12.20
N TYR A 327 5.87 -12.54 -12.88
CA TYR A 327 6.02 -13.09 -14.23
C TYR A 327 6.52 -12.03 -15.21
N ASP A 328 5.90 -10.84 -15.20
CA ASP A 328 6.34 -9.72 -16.02
C ASP A 328 7.79 -9.32 -15.74
N THR A 329 8.16 -9.23 -14.45
CA THR A 329 9.51 -8.86 -14.04
C THR A 329 10.54 -9.92 -14.45
N LEU A 330 10.19 -11.20 -14.30
CA LEU A 330 11.05 -12.33 -14.65
C LEU A 330 11.27 -12.43 -16.17
N LEU A 331 10.20 -12.21 -16.94
CA LEU A 331 10.25 -12.17 -18.40
C LEU A 331 11.15 -11.02 -18.87
N GLU A 332 11.02 -9.84 -18.27
CA GLU A 332 11.86 -8.69 -18.58
C GLU A 332 13.34 -8.92 -18.26
N GLN A 333 13.65 -9.45 -17.09
CA GLN A 333 15.04 -9.76 -16.71
C GLN A 333 15.66 -10.82 -17.63
N ASN A 334 14.87 -11.82 -18.03
CA ASN A 334 15.32 -12.83 -18.99
C ASN A 334 15.54 -12.26 -20.38
N LEU A 335 14.64 -11.39 -20.85
CA LEU A 335 14.80 -10.68 -22.12
C LEU A 335 16.06 -9.82 -22.09
N CYS A 336 16.26 -8.97 -21.08
CA CYS A 336 17.45 -8.14 -20.95
C CYS A 336 18.75 -8.96 -21.01
N ARG A 337 18.81 -10.10 -20.32
CA ARG A 337 20.00 -10.97 -20.33
C ARG A 337 20.27 -11.59 -21.70
N LEU A 338 19.21 -11.97 -22.42
CA LEU A 338 19.35 -12.60 -23.75
C LEU A 338 19.77 -11.60 -24.82
N ILE A 339 19.36 -10.33 -24.68
CA ILE A 339 19.68 -9.28 -25.66
C ILE A 339 20.99 -8.55 -25.36
N GLU A 340 21.47 -8.57 -24.10
CA GLU A 340 22.72 -7.90 -23.65
C GLU A 340 23.95 -8.13 -24.54
N PRO A 341 24.25 -9.35 -25.05
CA PRO A 341 25.45 -9.56 -25.87
C PRO A 341 25.29 -9.14 -27.35
N PHE A 342 24.12 -8.69 -27.80
CA PHE A 342 23.84 -8.44 -29.21
C PHE A 342 23.50 -6.97 -29.50
N SER A 343 24.15 -6.35 -30.49
CA SER A 343 23.72 -5.02 -30.97
C SER A 343 22.53 -5.09 -31.94
N ARG A 344 22.37 -6.23 -32.63
CA ARG A 344 21.23 -6.52 -33.50
C ARG A 344 20.87 -8.00 -33.39
N VAL A 345 19.61 -8.29 -33.10
CA VAL A 345 19.12 -9.67 -32.94
C VAL A 345 17.78 -9.87 -33.63
N GLU A 346 17.57 -11.03 -34.23
CA GLU A 346 16.28 -11.41 -34.82
C GLU A 346 15.28 -11.79 -33.73
N ILE A 347 14.05 -11.30 -33.82
CA ILE A 347 12.99 -11.58 -32.82
C ILE A 347 12.65 -13.08 -32.81
N ALA A 348 12.71 -13.75 -33.97
CA ALA A 348 12.51 -15.19 -34.08
C ALA A 348 13.52 -15.99 -33.24
N HIS A 349 14.79 -15.56 -33.22
CA HIS A 349 15.83 -16.21 -32.43
C HIS A 349 15.59 -16.02 -30.93
N VAL A 350 15.22 -14.80 -30.51
CA VAL A 350 14.86 -14.53 -29.09
C VAL A 350 13.63 -15.34 -28.66
N ALA A 351 12.64 -15.48 -29.55
CA ALA A 351 11.44 -16.25 -29.30
C ALA A 351 11.72 -17.75 -29.13
N GLU A 352 12.60 -18.31 -29.95
CA GLU A 352 13.04 -19.71 -29.83
C GLU A 352 13.77 -19.97 -28.50
N LEU A 353 14.66 -19.05 -28.08
CA LEU A 353 15.40 -19.17 -26.83
C LEU A 353 14.51 -19.08 -25.58
N ILE A 354 13.39 -18.36 -25.65
CA ILE A 354 12.43 -18.20 -24.54
C ILE A 354 11.31 -19.25 -24.61
N GLU A 355 11.19 -20.00 -25.71
CA GLU A 355 10.09 -20.93 -26.00
C GLU A 355 8.71 -20.26 -25.98
N LEU A 356 8.63 -18.98 -26.37
CA LEU A 356 7.37 -18.22 -26.44
C LEU A 356 7.05 -17.77 -27.88
N PRO A 357 5.77 -17.52 -28.22
CA PRO A 357 5.39 -17.03 -29.54
C PRO A 357 6.06 -15.68 -29.85
N GLY A 358 6.62 -15.53 -31.05
CA GLY A 358 7.30 -14.30 -31.48
C GLY A 358 6.46 -13.04 -31.33
N GLN A 359 5.14 -13.11 -31.55
CA GLN A 359 4.22 -11.99 -31.35
C GLN A 359 4.17 -11.50 -29.89
N HIS A 360 4.24 -12.43 -28.93
CA HIS A 360 4.23 -12.07 -27.51
C HIS A 360 5.54 -11.40 -27.12
N VAL A 361 6.67 -11.92 -27.61
CA VAL A 361 8.00 -11.37 -27.39
C VAL A 361 8.14 -9.98 -28.02
N GLU A 362 7.70 -9.79 -29.26
CA GLU A 362 7.69 -8.48 -29.93
C GLU A 362 6.89 -7.45 -29.13
N LYS A 363 5.67 -7.82 -28.70
CA LYS A 363 4.82 -6.93 -27.90
C LYS A 363 5.50 -6.56 -26.57
N LYS A 364 6.11 -7.53 -25.87
CA LYS A 364 6.79 -7.26 -24.60
C LYS A 364 8.04 -6.39 -24.79
N LEU A 365 8.85 -6.65 -25.82
CA LEU A 365 9.99 -5.81 -26.18
C LEU A 365 9.56 -4.37 -26.50
N SER A 366 8.44 -4.20 -27.22
CA SER A 366 7.90 -2.86 -27.52
C SER A 366 7.50 -2.10 -26.25
N GLN A 367 6.90 -2.80 -25.28
CA GLN A 367 6.55 -2.23 -23.98
C GLN A 367 7.81 -1.85 -23.18
N MET A 368 8.85 -2.70 -23.18
CA MET A 368 10.10 -2.43 -22.48
C MET A 368 10.85 -1.22 -23.05
N ILE A 369 10.81 -1.01 -24.36
CA ILE A 369 11.38 0.17 -25.03
C ILE A 369 10.61 1.43 -24.61
N LEU A 370 9.27 1.38 -24.60
CA LEU A 370 8.43 2.50 -24.15
C LEU A 370 8.64 2.84 -22.66
N ASP A 371 8.81 1.82 -21.83
CA ASP A 371 9.13 1.95 -20.41
C ASP A 371 10.59 2.41 -20.16
N LYS A 372 11.39 2.62 -21.22
CA LYS A 372 12.80 3.02 -21.18
C LYS A 372 13.68 2.06 -20.37
N LYS A 373 13.38 0.76 -20.37
CA LYS A 373 14.17 -0.25 -19.64
C LYS A 373 15.50 -0.57 -20.34
N PHE A 374 15.54 -0.44 -21.66
CA PHE A 374 16.76 -0.48 -22.46
C PHE A 374 16.60 0.42 -23.68
N ALA A 375 17.70 0.92 -24.24
CA ALA A 375 17.69 1.74 -25.44
C ALA A 375 17.66 0.84 -26.69
N GLY A 376 16.56 0.85 -27.43
CA GLY A 376 16.45 0.05 -28.65
C GLY A 376 15.31 0.49 -29.56
N THR A 377 15.30 -0.04 -30.78
CA THR A 377 14.23 0.15 -31.77
C THR A 377 13.92 -1.19 -32.43
N LEU A 378 12.63 -1.43 -32.67
CA LEU A 378 12.13 -2.61 -33.36
C LEU A 378 11.92 -2.29 -34.84
N ASP A 379 12.58 -3.05 -35.71
CA ASP A 379 12.34 -3.03 -37.15
C ASP A 379 11.34 -4.14 -37.50
N GLN A 380 10.08 -3.75 -37.69
CA GLN A 380 8.98 -4.67 -38.03
C GLN A 380 9.10 -5.24 -39.45
N GLY A 381 9.83 -4.59 -40.36
CA GLY A 381 10.00 -5.07 -41.73
C GLY A 381 11.02 -6.22 -41.80
N ALA A 382 12.14 -6.08 -41.09
CA ALA A 382 13.18 -7.10 -41.02
C ALA A 382 12.99 -8.10 -39.86
N GLY A 383 12.09 -7.82 -38.91
CA GLY A 383 11.91 -8.64 -37.71
C GLY A 383 13.12 -8.62 -36.77
N CYS A 384 13.86 -7.50 -36.74
CA CYS A 384 15.07 -7.33 -35.93
C CYS A 384 14.86 -6.32 -34.81
N LEU A 385 15.42 -6.62 -33.64
CA LEU A 385 15.66 -5.67 -32.56
C LEU A 385 17.06 -5.07 -32.75
N ILE A 386 17.14 -3.74 -32.79
CA ILE A 386 18.39 -2.98 -32.79
C ILE A 386 18.54 -2.36 -31.42
N ILE A 387 19.65 -2.64 -30.75
CA ILE A 387 19.98 -2.12 -29.42
C ILE A 387 21.01 -1.01 -29.61
N PHE A 388 20.76 0.12 -28.97
CA PHE A 388 21.70 1.23 -28.94
C PHE A 388 22.49 1.18 -27.64
N ASP A 389 23.77 1.52 -27.71
CA ASP A 389 24.53 1.82 -26.52
C ASP A 389 23.92 3.05 -25.84
N ASP A 390 23.89 3.04 -24.50
CA ASP A 390 23.42 4.20 -23.74
C ASP A 390 24.25 5.43 -24.14
N PRO A 391 23.63 6.50 -24.65
CA PRO A 391 24.35 7.70 -25.02
C PRO A 391 24.99 8.26 -23.76
N LYS A 392 26.34 8.33 -23.75
CA LYS A 392 27.08 8.99 -22.66
C LYS A 392 26.56 10.43 -22.54
N THR A 393 25.83 10.71 -21.47
CA THR A 393 25.38 12.07 -21.18
C THR A 393 26.60 12.86 -20.72
N ASP A 394 27.02 13.85 -21.51
CA ASP A 394 28.09 14.77 -21.09
C ASP A 394 27.64 15.53 -19.83
N GLU A 395 28.44 15.49 -18.76
CA GLU A 395 28.18 16.16 -17.47
C GLU A 395 27.95 17.68 -17.61
N ILE A 396 28.31 18.25 -18.76
CA ILE A 396 28.16 19.66 -19.11
C ILE A 396 26.67 20.06 -19.17
N TYR A 397 25.79 19.20 -19.69
CA TYR A 397 24.36 19.53 -19.85
C TYR A 397 23.62 19.71 -18.52
N PRO A 398 23.69 18.80 -17.53
CA PRO A 398 23.06 19.02 -16.23
C PRO A 398 23.68 20.21 -15.48
N ALA A 399 24.99 20.42 -15.57
CA ALA A 399 25.65 21.60 -14.97
C ALA A 399 25.18 22.92 -15.62
N THR A 400 24.94 22.91 -16.94
CA THR A 400 24.41 24.08 -17.66
C THR A 400 22.95 24.36 -17.26
N LEU A 401 22.13 23.33 -17.09
CA LEU A 401 20.75 23.50 -16.62
C LEU A 401 20.69 23.99 -15.17
N GLU A 402 21.58 23.49 -14.30
CA GLU A 402 21.69 23.95 -12.91
C GLU A 402 22.13 25.41 -12.82
N THR A 403 23.10 25.81 -13.64
CA THR A 403 23.54 27.22 -13.70
C THR A 403 22.43 28.15 -14.21
N ILE A 404 21.64 27.73 -15.21
CA ILE A 404 20.46 28.48 -15.66
C ILE A 404 19.43 28.61 -14.53
N ALA A 405 19.11 27.53 -13.82
CA ALA A 405 18.17 27.54 -12.70
C ALA A 405 18.66 28.43 -11.53
N ASN A 406 19.97 28.45 -11.29
CA ASN A 406 20.57 29.33 -10.28
C ASN A 406 20.52 30.80 -10.71
N MET A 407 20.66 31.10 -12.01
CA MET A 407 20.46 32.46 -12.52
C MET A 407 19.01 32.93 -12.36
N GLU A 408 18.01 32.07 -12.59
CA GLU A 408 16.59 32.41 -12.35
C GLU A 408 16.33 32.75 -10.87
N LYS A 409 16.84 31.95 -9.94
CA LYS A 409 16.71 32.24 -8.50
C LYS A 409 17.32 33.58 -8.10
N VAL A 410 18.45 33.96 -8.71
CA VAL A 410 19.09 35.26 -8.47
C VAL A 410 18.20 36.40 -8.99
N VAL A 411 17.59 36.23 -10.17
CA VAL A 411 16.64 37.21 -10.72
C VAL A 411 15.41 37.37 -9.82
N ASP A 412 14.83 36.27 -9.34
CA ASP A 412 13.70 36.31 -8.40
C ASP A 412 14.07 36.98 -7.07
N SER A 413 15.28 36.75 -6.57
CA SER A 413 15.80 37.40 -5.36
C SER A 413 15.94 38.91 -5.52
N LEU A 414 16.24 39.38 -6.73
CA LEU A 414 16.32 40.80 -7.06
C LEU A 414 14.93 41.43 -7.20
N TYR A 415 13.94 40.71 -7.74
CA TYR A 415 12.55 41.18 -7.80
C TYR A 415 11.83 41.16 -6.43
N ALA A 416 12.16 40.19 -5.56
CA ALA A 416 11.57 40.05 -4.24
C ALA A 416 12.12 41.05 -3.20
N ARG A 417 13.18 41.80 -3.53
CA ARG A 417 13.63 42.96 -2.76
C ARG A 417 12.98 44.24 -3.31
N PRO A 418 11.82 44.70 -2.79
CA PRO A 418 11.35 46.05 -3.06
C PRO A 418 12.35 47.06 -2.45
N PRO A 419 12.48 48.26 -3.04
CA PRO A 419 13.34 49.32 -2.51
C PRO A 419 12.64 49.97 -1.30
N ASN A 420 12.50 49.25 -0.19
CA ASN A 420 11.94 49.78 1.05
C ASN A 420 12.75 49.31 2.26
N GLY A 421 13.82 50.05 2.52
CA GLY A 421 14.45 50.17 3.84
C GLY A 421 14.79 51.63 4.07
N ASN A 422 14.00 52.30 4.92
CA ASN A 422 14.19 53.63 5.52
C ASN A 422 15.32 54.52 4.95
N LEU A 423 14.94 55.50 4.11
CA LEU A 423 15.77 56.62 3.66
C LEU A 423 16.16 57.62 4.79
N ALA A 424 15.67 57.42 6.02
CA ALA A 424 15.88 58.35 7.14
C ALA A 424 17.06 58.00 8.06
N SER A 425 17.67 56.81 7.94
CA SER A 425 18.82 56.40 8.78
C SER A 425 20.17 56.37 8.06
N PHE A 426 20.21 56.69 6.76
CA PHE A 426 21.45 56.68 5.97
C PHE A 426 22.15 58.04 5.84
N LEU A 427 21.53 59.14 6.30
CA LEU A 427 22.12 60.49 6.21
C LEU A 427 22.75 61.00 7.52
N THR A 428 22.76 60.19 8.58
CA THR A 428 23.37 60.56 9.86
C THR A 428 24.13 59.38 10.41
N PHE A 429 25.42 59.60 10.67
CA PHE A 429 26.47 58.65 11.10
C PHE A 429 27.30 58.07 9.96
N GLY A 430 28.47 58.68 9.80
CA GLY A 430 29.56 58.19 8.98
C GLY A 430 30.21 56.93 9.55
N CYS A 431 31.05 56.33 8.71
CA CYS A 431 31.96 55.21 8.97
C CYS A 431 31.41 54.11 9.88
N ASP A 432 30.85 53.07 9.28
CA ASP A 432 31.44 51.74 9.46
C ASP A 432 31.32 50.95 8.15
N SER A 433 32.47 50.42 7.74
CA SER A 433 32.68 49.44 6.68
C SER A 433 31.73 48.25 6.87
N ASP A 434 31.04 47.81 5.80
CA ASP A 434 30.77 46.37 5.49
C ASP A 434 29.58 46.10 4.53
N SER A 435 28.89 47.12 3.99
CA SER A 435 27.71 46.87 3.10
C SER A 435 27.80 47.38 1.65
N VAL A 436 28.90 48.02 1.27
CA VAL A 436 29.28 48.27 -0.14
C VAL A 436 29.92 47.07 -0.88
N PRO A 437 30.30 45.91 -0.29
CA PRO A 437 31.09 44.94 -1.05
C PRO A 437 30.32 44.04 -2.04
N LEU A 438 29.02 43.75 -1.90
CA LEU A 438 28.45 42.58 -2.63
C LEU A 438 28.24 42.79 -4.15
N LEU A 439 27.91 43.99 -4.61
CA LEU A 439 27.74 44.25 -6.05
C LEU A 439 29.10 44.44 -6.76
N SER A 440 30.08 45.01 -6.05
CA SER A 440 31.46 45.13 -6.52
C SER A 440 32.21 43.80 -6.45
N ILE A 441 31.94 42.96 -5.44
CA ILE A 441 32.49 41.58 -5.32
C ILE A 441 31.93 40.65 -6.39
N HIS A 442 30.64 40.71 -6.73
CA HIS A 442 30.10 39.87 -7.81
C HIS A 442 30.52 40.35 -9.21
N ARG A 443 30.63 41.68 -9.41
CA ARG A 443 31.22 42.24 -10.64
C ARG A 443 32.70 41.87 -10.77
N ALA A 444 33.46 41.91 -9.67
CA ALA A 444 34.84 41.43 -9.62
C ALA A 444 34.91 39.92 -9.87
N GLY A 445 34.06 39.10 -9.27
CA GLY A 445 34.06 37.65 -9.44
C GLY A 445 33.74 37.18 -10.86
N VAL A 446 32.81 37.83 -11.56
CA VAL A 446 32.51 37.52 -12.98
C VAL A 446 33.62 38.04 -13.90
N GLN A 447 34.16 39.23 -13.63
CA GLN A 447 35.31 39.77 -14.36
C GLN A 447 36.57 38.92 -14.12
N ASP A 448 36.77 38.40 -12.91
CA ASP A 448 37.88 37.54 -12.54
C ASP A 448 37.70 36.14 -13.12
N HIS A 449 36.48 35.63 -13.26
CA HIS A 449 36.22 34.37 -13.95
C HIS A 449 36.43 34.48 -15.47
N ILE A 450 35.96 35.59 -16.08
CA ILE A 450 36.23 35.91 -17.50
C ILE A 450 37.75 36.06 -17.69
N ASN A 451 38.42 36.84 -16.85
CA ASN A 451 39.86 37.04 -16.94
C ASN A 451 40.62 35.72 -16.70
N PHE A 452 40.34 34.98 -15.63
CA PHE A 452 41.13 33.80 -15.26
C PHE A 452 40.85 32.60 -16.17
N THR A 453 39.57 32.27 -16.41
CA THR A 453 39.20 31.05 -17.16
C THR A 453 39.36 31.23 -18.67
N LEU A 454 39.03 32.41 -19.23
CA LEU A 454 39.26 32.66 -20.66
C LEU A 454 40.73 33.00 -20.96
N GLN A 455 41.48 33.65 -20.06
CA GLN A 455 42.94 33.76 -20.26
C GLN A 455 43.61 32.39 -20.15
N GLN A 456 43.17 31.51 -19.24
CA GLN A 456 43.71 30.15 -19.15
C GLN A 456 43.44 29.35 -20.44
N ALA A 457 42.24 29.48 -21.02
CA ALA A 457 41.91 28.89 -22.32
C ALA A 457 42.73 29.52 -23.47
N TYR A 458 42.95 30.83 -23.45
CA TYR A 458 43.82 31.53 -24.39
C TYR A 458 45.27 31.06 -24.30
N PHE A 459 45.84 30.97 -23.09
CA PHE A 459 47.21 30.49 -22.90
C PHE A 459 47.39 29.04 -23.31
N LYS A 460 46.36 28.19 -23.13
CA LYS A 460 46.35 26.81 -23.62
C LYS A 460 46.30 26.75 -25.15
N CYS A 461 45.43 27.54 -25.79
CA CYS A 461 45.35 27.69 -27.25
C CYS A 461 46.66 28.25 -27.85
N ALA A 462 47.23 29.27 -27.23
CA ALA A 462 48.49 29.89 -27.65
C ALA A 462 49.69 28.95 -27.49
N TYR A 463 49.71 28.10 -26.45
CA TYR A 463 50.73 27.07 -26.27
C TYR A 463 50.66 25.99 -27.36
N GLU A 464 49.45 25.58 -27.77
CA GLU A 464 49.23 24.65 -28.87
C GLU A 464 49.59 25.25 -30.25
N CYS A 465 49.55 26.58 -30.40
CA CYS A 465 50.02 27.28 -31.61
C CYS A 465 51.57 27.27 -31.76
N PHE A 466 52.33 27.08 -30.66
CA PHE A 466 53.80 27.05 -30.67
C PHE A 466 54.33 25.66 -31.07
N ASP A 467 54.38 25.40 -32.38
CA ASP A 467 54.99 24.20 -32.96
C ASP A 467 56.33 24.54 -33.62
N ARG A 468 57.39 23.74 -33.37
CA ARG A 468 58.79 24.01 -33.79
C ARG A 468 59.02 24.00 -35.31
N ARG A 469 57.98 23.76 -36.11
CA ARG A 469 58.03 23.67 -37.58
C ARG A 469 57.36 24.84 -38.31
N LYS A 470 56.71 25.78 -37.60
CA LYS A 470 55.93 26.89 -38.19
C LYS A 470 56.75 28.19 -38.29
N ASN A 471 56.47 28.99 -39.32
CA ASN A 471 57.11 30.29 -39.50
C ASN A 471 56.51 31.35 -38.54
N GLN A 472 57.30 32.38 -38.20
CA GLN A 472 56.92 33.39 -37.20
C GLN A 472 55.60 34.12 -37.51
N ASN A 473 55.30 34.34 -38.80
CA ASN A 473 54.04 34.96 -39.23
C ASN A 473 52.82 34.04 -39.07
N GLU A 474 53.00 32.72 -39.18
CA GLU A 474 51.92 31.75 -39.02
C GLU A 474 51.57 31.54 -37.54
N ILE A 475 52.59 31.61 -36.67
CA ILE A 475 52.41 31.56 -35.22
C ILE A 475 51.67 32.83 -34.75
N ALA A 476 52.06 34.01 -35.25
CA ALA A 476 51.39 35.27 -34.91
C ALA A 476 49.89 35.25 -35.30
N ASN A 477 49.57 34.79 -36.50
CA ASN A 477 48.19 34.75 -36.99
C ASN A 477 47.32 33.70 -36.25
N CYS A 478 47.92 32.60 -35.81
CA CYS A 478 47.28 31.57 -34.97
C CYS A 478 46.94 32.11 -33.58
N VAL A 479 47.90 32.81 -32.95
CA VAL A 479 47.71 33.41 -31.62
C VAL A 479 46.68 34.55 -31.67
N GLU A 480 46.65 35.34 -32.74
CA GLU A 480 45.62 36.36 -32.95
C GLU A 480 44.22 35.73 -33.01
N HIS A 481 44.04 34.63 -33.75
CA HIS A 481 42.75 33.90 -33.77
C HIS A 481 42.33 33.34 -32.41
N CYS A 482 43.28 32.87 -31.60
CA CYS A 482 43.01 32.44 -30.21
C CYS A 482 42.53 33.59 -29.31
N SER A 483 42.87 34.85 -29.61
CA SER A 483 42.48 36.02 -28.81
C SER A 483 41.09 36.58 -29.12
N VAL A 484 40.55 36.29 -30.32
CA VAL A 484 39.24 36.78 -30.80
C VAL A 484 38.07 36.40 -29.87
N PRO A 485 37.94 35.16 -29.35
CA PRO A 485 36.84 34.80 -28.47
C PRO A 485 36.88 35.54 -27.12
N VAL A 486 38.08 35.83 -26.61
CA VAL A 486 38.27 36.57 -25.35
C VAL A 486 37.81 38.01 -25.53
N VAL A 487 38.24 38.67 -26.62
CA VAL A 487 37.86 40.05 -26.94
C VAL A 487 36.36 40.17 -27.20
N ASN A 488 35.75 39.21 -27.91
CA ASN A 488 34.31 39.20 -28.17
C ASN A 488 33.49 39.01 -26.89
N ALA A 489 33.92 38.13 -25.98
CA ALA A 489 33.26 37.93 -24.69
C ALA A 489 33.37 39.18 -23.79
N GLN A 490 34.55 39.82 -23.78
CA GLN A 490 34.79 41.08 -23.05
C GLN A 490 33.86 42.20 -23.55
N ASN A 491 33.81 42.40 -24.88
CA ASN A 491 32.97 43.42 -25.50
C ASN A 491 31.47 43.15 -25.29
N LEU A 492 31.03 41.90 -25.35
CA LEU A 492 29.65 41.53 -25.09
C LEU A 492 29.26 41.82 -23.63
N PHE A 493 30.15 41.50 -22.69
CA PHE A 493 29.96 41.78 -21.27
C PHE A 493 29.89 43.28 -20.99
N GLU A 494 30.83 44.07 -21.52
CA GLU A 494 30.84 45.53 -21.37
C GLU A 494 29.60 46.18 -21.98
N ASN A 495 29.17 45.76 -23.18
CA ASN A 495 27.98 46.29 -23.83
C ASN A 495 26.70 45.96 -23.05
N LYS A 496 26.57 44.73 -22.56
CA LYS A 496 25.42 44.35 -21.71
C LYS A 496 25.45 45.08 -20.37
N MET A 497 26.62 45.27 -19.77
CA MET A 497 26.78 46.04 -18.54
C MET A 497 26.43 47.52 -18.73
N ALA A 498 26.83 48.13 -19.84
CA ALA A 498 26.47 49.52 -20.16
C ALA A 498 24.95 49.68 -20.37
N SER A 499 24.32 48.72 -21.06
CA SER A 499 22.86 48.67 -21.21
C SER A 499 22.16 48.50 -19.86
N PHE A 500 22.69 47.64 -18.99
CA PHE A 500 22.17 47.42 -17.64
C PHE A 500 22.30 48.67 -16.77
N GLN A 501 23.44 49.37 -16.84
CA GLN A 501 23.67 50.63 -16.14
C GLN A 501 22.72 51.74 -16.62
N SER A 502 22.50 51.84 -17.94
CA SER A 502 21.54 52.79 -18.50
C SER A 502 20.09 52.52 -18.07
N ILE A 503 19.72 51.24 -17.93
CA ILE A 503 18.40 50.85 -17.40
C ILE A 503 18.28 51.23 -15.92
N ILE A 504 19.33 51.01 -15.12
CA ILE A 504 19.37 51.42 -13.71
C ILE A 504 19.25 52.94 -13.58
N ASP A 505 19.98 53.71 -14.39
CA ASP A 505 19.97 55.17 -14.37
C ASP A 505 18.60 55.73 -14.81
N PHE A 506 17.96 55.11 -15.81
CA PHE A 506 16.61 55.45 -16.26
C PHE A 506 15.56 55.17 -15.17
N TYR A 507 15.70 54.05 -14.46
CA TYR A 507 14.83 53.71 -13.33
C TYR A 507 15.01 54.67 -12.15
N PHE A 508 16.26 55.04 -11.80
CA PHE A 508 16.53 56.02 -10.75
C PHE A 508 15.97 57.41 -11.09
N SER A 509 16.07 57.84 -12.35
CA SER A 509 15.48 59.11 -12.82
C SER A 509 13.94 59.09 -12.80
N SER A 510 13.32 57.98 -13.18
CA SER A 510 11.86 57.83 -13.17
C SER A 510 11.28 57.76 -11.75
N VAL A 511 11.98 57.11 -10.82
CA VAL A 511 11.59 56.98 -9.41
C VAL A 511 11.77 58.30 -8.66
N THR A 512 12.83 59.06 -8.93
CA THR A 512 13.04 60.40 -8.34
C THR A 512 12.02 61.42 -8.82
N LEU A 513 11.63 61.40 -10.10
CA LEU A 513 10.53 62.25 -10.61
C LEU A 513 9.17 61.90 -10.00
N LYS A 514 8.89 60.60 -9.81
CA LYS A 514 7.64 60.14 -9.16
C LYS A 514 7.60 60.51 -7.68
N LEU A 515 8.70 60.39 -6.95
CA LEU A 515 8.80 60.77 -5.54
C LEU A 515 8.66 62.28 -5.32
N LEU A 516 9.22 63.11 -6.20
CA LEU A 516 9.03 64.57 -6.17
C LEU A 516 7.57 64.97 -6.44
N SER A 517 6.89 64.26 -7.36
CA SER A 517 5.47 64.49 -7.67
C SER A 517 4.54 64.11 -6.51
N THR A 518 4.78 63.00 -5.81
CA THR A 518 3.97 62.60 -4.65
C THR A 518 4.25 63.42 -3.40
N TYR A 519 5.49 63.88 -3.18
CA TYR A 519 5.80 64.77 -2.05
C TYR A 519 5.16 66.16 -2.20
N TRP A 520 5.02 66.67 -3.44
CA TRP A 520 4.37 67.97 -3.69
C TRP A 520 2.85 67.92 -3.50
N PHE A 521 2.20 66.79 -3.79
CA PHE A 521 0.75 66.60 -3.62
C PHE A 521 0.32 66.22 -2.19
N SER A 522 1.24 65.80 -1.32
CA SER A 522 0.92 65.29 0.04
C SER A 522 0.83 66.37 1.13
N GLY A 523 0.97 67.66 0.81
CA GLY A 523 0.55 68.76 1.71
C GLY A 523 1.10 68.73 3.14
N LYS A 524 2.34 68.26 3.34
CA LYS A 524 3.05 68.34 4.63
C LYS A 524 4.36 69.09 4.46
N PHE A 525 4.26 70.40 4.29
CA PHE A 525 5.26 71.35 4.81
C PHE A 525 4.54 72.68 5.07
N GLN A 526 4.41 72.97 6.36
CA GLN A 526 4.20 74.31 6.90
C GLN A 526 5.58 74.87 7.23
#